data_AF-A0A333USP0-F1
#
_entry.id   AF-A0A333USP0-F1
#
_cell.length_a   1.000
_cell.length_b   1.000
_cell.length_c   1.000
_cell.angle_alpha   90.00
_cell.angle_beta   90.00
_cell.angle_gamma   90.00
#
_symmetry.space_group_name_H-M   'P 1'
#
loop_
_entity.id
_entity.type
_entity.pdbx_description
1 polymer ?
#
loop_
_entity_poly.entity_id
_entity_poly.type
_entity_poly.pdbx_seq_one_letter_code
_entity_poly.pdbx_strand_id
1 'polypeptide(L)'
;MKAIDAITQLNPNKWAETTPLERLYLLEAIRTNIKIYGNELAVADYKIKNNILSAHLYPAPTSKLDTIVPMVNTISAAINLYKSLINQEILRPLKAEKIEDDLFNIYVFRQEQKGKLMYADRKDLLYVTDQRKQINPMDKPVDTLAVLGTNNHSSSLEMVKAIFFKNCTVVHKSHHLSAETDKVWKKIMQPLIEHGALSFCDSDQGQALNLIFQSADPRLTKISFIGVRGTAEAIMLANDTPSISECDNNNTCILSLVLVLGQKKKLSLKLYESPQYPN
;
A
#
# COMPACT_ATOMS: atom_id res chain seq x y z
N MET A 1 -16.23 -8.88 14.23
CA MET A 1 -16.44 -9.92 13.20
C MET A 1 -15.31 -10.95 13.26
N LYS A 2 -15.65 -12.25 13.29
CA LYS A 2 -14.66 -13.33 13.28
C LYS A 2 -13.97 -13.43 11.92
N ALA A 3 -12.76 -13.98 11.88
CA ALA A 3 -11.99 -14.18 10.64
C ALA A 3 -12.79 -14.90 9.55
N ILE A 4 -13.45 -16.01 9.91
CA ILE A 4 -14.19 -16.85 8.96
C ILE A 4 -15.40 -16.12 8.35
N ASP A 5 -16.09 -15.32 9.16
CA ASP A 5 -17.24 -14.53 8.71
C ASP A 5 -16.77 -13.45 7.73
N ALA A 6 -15.63 -12.80 8.04
CA ALA A 6 -15.05 -11.78 7.18
C ALA A 6 -14.61 -12.35 5.81
N ILE A 7 -14.01 -13.55 5.79
CA ILE A 7 -13.68 -14.25 4.54
C ILE A 7 -14.96 -14.59 3.76
N THR A 8 -16.00 -15.06 4.45
CA THR A 8 -17.26 -15.48 3.83
C THR A 8 -18.02 -14.31 3.18
N GLN A 9 -17.84 -13.08 3.67
CA GLN A 9 -18.44 -11.89 3.05
C GLN A 9 -17.79 -11.48 1.73
N LEU A 10 -16.58 -11.98 1.43
CA LEU A 10 -15.91 -11.66 0.18
C LEU A 10 -16.56 -12.40 -0.99
N ASN A 11 -16.53 -11.77 -2.17
CA ASN A 11 -17.00 -12.37 -3.40
C ASN A 11 -15.95 -12.24 -4.52
N PRO A 12 -14.92 -13.13 -4.51
CA PRO A 12 -13.85 -13.12 -5.52
C PRO A 12 -14.36 -13.27 -6.95
N ASN A 13 -15.41 -14.07 -7.16
CA ASN A 13 -15.99 -14.28 -8.49
C ASN A 13 -16.61 -12.99 -9.03
N LYS A 14 -17.42 -12.30 -8.21
CA LYS A 14 -17.97 -10.99 -8.56
C LYS A 14 -16.85 -9.98 -8.83
N TRP A 15 -15.78 -9.98 -8.01
CA TRP A 15 -14.63 -9.11 -8.25
C TRP A 15 -13.92 -9.40 -9.57
N ALA A 16 -13.77 -10.68 -9.95
CA ALA A 16 -13.17 -11.10 -11.22
C ALA A 16 -13.98 -10.62 -12.42
N GLU A 17 -15.31 -10.62 -12.31
CA GLU A 17 -16.24 -10.15 -13.34
C GLU A 17 -16.36 -8.61 -13.37
N THR A 18 -15.88 -7.90 -12.34
CA THR A 18 -16.01 -6.44 -12.25
C THR A 18 -15.12 -5.76 -13.28
N THR A 19 -15.75 -5.03 -14.20
CA THR A 19 -15.08 -4.39 -15.34
C THR A 19 -14.15 -3.24 -14.91
N PRO A 20 -13.18 -2.82 -15.75
CA PRO A 20 -12.35 -1.65 -15.47
C PRO A 20 -13.14 -0.37 -15.18
N LEU A 21 -14.30 -0.19 -15.84
CA LEU A 21 -15.19 0.95 -15.65
C LEU A 21 -15.85 0.94 -14.26
N GLU A 22 -16.35 -0.21 -13.82
CA GLU A 22 -16.93 -0.36 -12.48
C GLU A 22 -15.88 -0.19 -11.39
N ARG A 23 -14.67 -0.73 -11.57
CA ARG A 23 -13.54 -0.51 -10.65
C ARG A 23 -13.16 0.96 -10.55
N LEU A 24 -13.20 1.70 -11.67
CA LEU A 24 -13.01 3.16 -11.67
C LEU A 24 -14.12 3.87 -10.86
N TYR A 25 -15.38 3.49 -11.01
CA TYR A 25 -16.47 4.08 -10.21
C TYR A 25 -16.31 3.82 -8.72
N LEU A 26 -15.89 2.61 -8.32
CA LEU A 26 -15.59 2.29 -6.92
C LEU A 26 -14.47 3.19 -6.37
N LEU A 27 -13.38 3.39 -7.12
CA LEU A 27 -12.30 4.30 -6.73
C LEU A 27 -12.77 5.75 -6.57
N GLU A 28 -13.64 6.22 -7.47
CA GLU A 28 -14.21 7.56 -7.42
C GLU A 28 -15.15 7.77 -6.22
N ALA A 29 -15.92 6.74 -5.87
CA ALA A 29 -16.75 6.72 -4.66
C ALA A 29 -15.88 6.78 -3.40
N ILE A 30 -14.83 5.97 -3.30
CA ILE A 30 -13.87 6.01 -2.19
C ILE A 30 -13.21 7.41 -2.09
N ARG A 31 -12.78 7.98 -3.22
CA ARG A 31 -12.19 9.32 -3.26
C ARG A 31 -13.16 10.38 -2.75
N THR A 32 -14.44 10.25 -3.08
CA THR A 32 -15.49 11.14 -2.56
C THR A 32 -15.67 10.96 -1.06
N ASN A 33 -15.70 9.72 -0.57
CA ASN A 33 -15.80 9.44 0.86
C ASN A 33 -14.60 9.97 1.65
N ILE A 34 -13.38 9.95 1.10
CA ILE A 34 -12.21 10.57 1.73
C ILE A 34 -12.42 12.08 1.92
N LYS A 35 -13.05 12.78 0.96
CA LYS A 35 -13.35 14.21 1.11
C LYS A 35 -14.34 14.45 2.26
N ILE A 36 -15.31 13.56 2.43
CA ILE A 36 -16.36 13.66 3.44
C ILE A 36 -15.80 13.31 4.83
N TYR A 37 -15.16 12.14 4.97
CA TYR A 37 -14.74 11.57 6.26
C TYR A 37 -13.26 11.81 6.60
N GLY A 38 -12.48 12.46 5.73
CA GLY A 38 -11.05 12.65 5.94
C GLY A 38 -10.70 13.42 7.22
N ASN A 39 -11.49 14.44 7.58
CA ASN A 39 -11.26 15.15 8.85
C ASN A 39 -11.53 14.25 10.06
N GLU A 40 -12.56 13.40 10.01
CA GLU A 40 -12.86 12.42 11.06
C GLU A 40 -11.71 11.42 11.21
N LEU A 41 -11.15 10.96 10.09
CA LEU A 41 -10.01 10.04 10.07
C LEU A 41 -8.75 10.68 10.69
N ALA A 42 -8.44 11.92 10.33
CA ALA A 42 -7.32 12.66 10.91
C ALA A 42 -7.49 12.89 12.42
N VAL A 43 -8.75 13.08 12.87
CA VAL A 43 -9.10 13.19 14.28
C VAL A 43 -8.85 11.88 15.03
N ALA A 44 -9.25 10.76 14.45
CA ALA A 44 -9.00 9.44 15.02
C ALA A 44 -7.50 9.13 15.10
N ASP A 45 -6.73 9.41 14.04
CA ASP A 45 -5.28 9.17 13.99
C ASP A 45 -4.51 9.97 15.05
N TYR A 46 -4.76 11.29 15.16
CA TYR A 46 -4.00 12.11 16.11
C TYR A 46 -4.23 11.64 17.56
N LYS A 47 -5.45 11.19 17.89
CA LYS A 47 -5.77 10.71 19.24
C LYS A 47 -4.96 9.47 19.57
N ILE A 48 -4.87 8.53 18.64
CA ILE A 48 -4.07 7.32 18.81
C ILE A 48 -2.60 7.68 19.01
N LYS A 49 -2.03 8.51 18.13
CA LYS A 49 -0.61 8.92 18.21
C LYS A 49 -0.26 9.61 19.54
N ASN A 50 -1.09 10.57 19.97
CA ASN A 50 -0.84 11.29 21.22
C ASN A 50 -1.05 10.43 22.46
N ASN A 51 -2.01 9.50 22.42
CA ASN A 51 -2.22 8.55 23.53
C ASN A 51 -1.03 7.61 23.71
N ILE A 52 -0.44 7.12 22.61
CA ILE A 52 0.74 6.25 22.66
C ILE A 52 1.94 6.98 23.28
N LEU A 53 2.12 8.25 22.92
CA LEU A 53 3.22 9.07 23.42
C LEU A 53 2.96 9.67 24.80
N SER A 54 1.73 9.53 25.33
CA SER A 54 1.29 10.24 26.54
C SER A 54 1.57 11.75 26.49
N ALA A 55 1.53 12.35 25.29
CA ALA A 55 1.89 13.73 25.04
C ALA A 55 1.18 14.29 23.80
N HIS A 56 0.88 15.58 23.79
CA HIS A 56 0.25 16.27 22.66
C HIS A 56 1.27 16.73 21.63
N LEU A 57 1.97 15.79 20.99
CA LEU A 57 3.03 16.07 20.01
C LEU A 57 2.53 16.11 18.56
N TYR A 58 1.42 15.45 18.25
CA TYR A 58 0.84 15.40 16.91
C TYR A 58 -0.46 16.18 16.82
N PRO A 59 -0.49 17.32 16.11
CA PRO A 59 -1.72 18.04 15.85
C PRO A 59 -2.49 17.37 14.68
N ALA A 60 -3.80 17.58 14.64
CA ALA A 60 -4.69 16.99 13.62
C ALA A 60 -4.29 17.32 12.17
N PRO A 61 -3.81 18.53 11.81
CA PRO A 61 -3.33 18.82 10.46
C PRO A 61 -2.15 17.94 10.03
N THR A 62 -1.19 17.67 10.93
CA THR A 62 -0.05 16.78 10.63
C THR A 62 -0.54 15.35 10.42
N SER A 63 -1.45 14.87 11.27
CA SER A 63 -2.06 13.54 11.14
C SER A 63 -2.84 13.39 9.82
N LYS A 64 -3.49 14.46 9.36
CA LYS A 64 -4.14 14.53 8.06
C LYS A 64 -3.15 14.36 6.91
N LEU A 65 -2.01 15.05 6.97
CA LEU A 65 -0.94 14.92 5.96
C LEU A 65 -0.40 13.49 5.92
N ASP A 66 -0.08 12.91 7.08
CA ASP A 66 0.53 11.59 7.17
C ASP A 66 -0.41 10.45 6.74
N THR A 67 -1.71 10.57 7.04
CA THR A 67 -2.68 9.50 6.81
C THR A 67 -3.33 9.59 5.44
N ILE A 68 -3.77 10.80 5.07
CA ILE A 68 -4.69 10.98 3.93
C ILE A 68 -3.91 11.18 2.64
N VAL A 69 -2.81 11.93 2.65
CA VAL A 69 -2.08 12.26 1.43
C VAL A 69 -1.54 11.00 0.72
N PRO A 70 -0.89 10.04 1.42
CA PRO A 70 -0.47 8.79 0.79
C PRO A 70 -1.63 8.01 0.17
N MET A 71 -2.78 7.98 0.85
CA MET A 71 -3.98 7.28 0.37
C MET A 71 -4.54 7.94 -0.88
N VAL A 72 -4.69 9.27 -0.87
CA VAL A 72 -5.18 10.03 -2.03
C VAL A 72 -4.26 9.87 -3.22
N ASN A 73 -2.94 9.86 -3.02
CA ASN A 73 -1.96 9.63 -4.09
C ASN A 73 -2.11 8.22 -4.68
N THR A 74 -2.28 7.21 -3.83
CA THR A 74 -2.45 5.81 -4.27
C THR A 74 -3.76 5.62 -5.03
N ILE A 75 -4.87 6.18 -4.54
CA ILE A 75 -6.16 6.15 -5.24
C ILE A 75 -6.08 6.90 -6.57
N SER A 76 -5.39 8.04 -6.62
CA SER A 76 -5.21 8.80 -7.86
C SER A 76 -4.40 8.02 -8.88
N ALA A 77 -3.34 7.32 -8.46
CA ALA A 77 -2.58 6.41 -9.31
C ALA A 77 -3.46 5.25 -9.82
N ALA A 78 -4.31 4.66 -8.96
CA ALA A 78 -5.25 3.62 -9.36
C ALA A 78 -6.30 4.15 -10.37
N ILE A 79 -6.86 5.34 -10.14
CA ILE A 79 -7.79 6.00 -11.06
C ILE A 79 -7.14 6.18 -12.43
N ASN A 80 -5.90 6.68 -12.47
CA ASN A 80 -5.17 6.87 -13.71
C ASN A 80 -4.91 5.53 -14.43
N LEU A 81 -4.58 4.47 -13.68
CA LEU A 81 -4.46 3.12 -14.22
C LEU A 81 -5.75 2.65 -14.87
N TYR A 82 -6.89 2.70 -14.17
CA TYR A 82 -8.15 2.20 -14.73
C TYR A 82 -8.69 3.06 -15.88
N LYS A 83 -8.45 4.38 -15.87
CA LYS A 83 -8.73 5.24 -17.04
C LYS A 83 -7.95 4.80 -18.27
N SER A 84 -6.66 4.50 -18.11
CA SER A 84 -5.86 3.95 -19.22
C SER A 84 -6.36 2.58 -19.66
N LEU A 85 -6.71 1.69 -18.73
CA LEU A 85 -7.23 0.36 -19.07
C LEU A 85 -8.57 0.41 -19.83
N ILE A 86 -9.46 1.35 -19.49
CA ILE A 86 -10.72 1.59 -20.25
C ILE A 86 -10.41 1.98 -21.70
N ASN A 87 -9.36 2.75 -21.93
CA ASN A 87 -8.88 3.12 -23.27
C ASN A 87 -8.01 2.03 -23.92
N GLN A 88 -7.90 0.84 -23.31
CA GLN A 88 -7.04 -0.27 -23.74
C GLN A 88 -5.55 0.10 -23.81
N GLU A 89 -5.13 1.06 -23.00
CA GLU A 89 -3.76 1.52 -22.89
C GLU A 89 -3.10 1.00 -21.61
N ILE A 90 -1.91 0.40 -21.75
CA ILE A 90 -1.06 0.09 -20.61
C ILE A 90 -0.21 1.32 -20.28
N LEU A 91 -0.13 1.70 -18.99
CA LEU A 91 0.69 2.83 -18.53
C LEU A 91 2.19 2.59 -18.80
N ARG A 92 2.72 3.09 -19.92
CA ARG A 92 4.16 2.98 -20.24
C ARG A 92 5.04 3.98 -19.47
N PRO A 93 6.29 3.61 -19.13
CA PRO A 93 7.29 4.57 -18.68
C PRO A 93 7.64 5.56 -19.81
N LEU A 94 8.32 6.66 -19.48
CA LEU A 94 8.81 7.62 -20.48
C LEU A 94 9.89 7.00 -21.36
N LYS A 95 10.83 6.31 -20.71
CA LYS A 95 11.95 5.62 -21.34
C LYS A 95 12.33 4.44 -20.44
N ALA A 96 12.71 3.33 -21.05
CA ALA A 96 13.43 2.25 -20.38
C ALA A 96 14.76 2.07 -21.10
N GLU A 97 15.85 2.04 -20.35
CA GLU A 97 17.21 1.96 -20.86
C GLU A 97 17.90 0.77 -20.21
N LYS A 98 18.26 -0.24 -21.00
CA LYS A 98 19.06 -1.37 -20.51
C LYS A 98 20.48 -0.87 -20.23
N ILE A 99 20.96 -1.11 -19.01
CA ILE A 99 22.30 -0.73 -18.57
C ILE A 99 23.22 -1.94 -18.70
N GLU A 100 22.81 -3.07 -18.13
CA GLU A 100 23.52 -4.36 -18.16
C GLU A 100 22.50 -5.50 -18.28
N ASP A 101 22.95 -6.75 -18.30
CA ASP A 101 22.04 -7.89 -18.22
C ASP A 101 21.22 -7.82 -16.93
N ASP A 102 19.91 -7.98 -17.09
CA ASP A 102 18.89 -7.82 -16.07
C ASP A 102 18.81 -6.45 -15.38
N LEU A 103 19.64 -5.45 -15.71
CA LEU A 103 19.58 -4.12 -15.10
C LEU A 103 19.03 -3.05 -16.07
N PHE A 104 17.93 -2.41 -15.68
CA PHE A 104 17.25 -1.38 -16.44
C PHE A 104 17.06 -0.09 -15.64
N ASN A 105 17.31 1.03 -16.31
CA ASN A 105 16.92 2.36 -15.88
C ASN A 105 15.55 2.70 -16.47
N ILE A 106 14.51 2.77 -15.63
CA ILE A 106 13.15 3.09 -16.04
C ILE A 106 12.78 4.50 -15.57
N TYR A 107 12.57 5.40 -16.53
CA TYR A 107 12.19 6.78 -16.28
C TYR A 107 10.66 6.87 -16.16
N VAL A 108 10.17 7.22 -14.98
CA VAL A 108 8.74 7.08 -14.62
C VAL A 108 8.00 8.39 -14.34
N PHE A 109 8.70 9.53 -14.34
CA PHE A 109 8.07 10.81 -14.02
C PHE A 109 7.08 11.27 -15.10
N ARG A 110 5.82 10.84 -15.01
CA ARG A 110 4.76 11.31 -15.90
C ARG A 110 4.32 12.70 -15.50
N GLN A 111 4.74 13.69 -16.28
CA GLN A 111 4.31 15.05 -16.07
C GLN A 111 2.91 15.28 -16.68
N GLU A 112 1.87 15.29 -15.84
CA GLU A 112 0.66 16.07 -16.18
C GLU A 112 1.06 17.54 -16.40
N GLN A 113 0.31 18.32 -17.20
CA GLN A 113 0.70 19.69 -17.59
C GLN A 113 1.12 20.57 -16.40
N LYS A 114 0.42 20.48 -15.26
CA LYS A 114 0.81 21.22 -14.03
C LYS A 114 2.11 20.72 -13.40
N GLY A 115 2.36 19.41 -13.46
CA GLY A 115 3.61 18.80 -12.98
C GLY A 115 4.81 19.20 -13.84
N LYS A 116 4.64 19.41 -15.16
CA LYS A 116 5.69 19.97 -16.04
C LYS A 116 6.18 21.32 -15.56
N LEU A 117 5.23 22.19 -15.17
CA LEU A 117 5.52 23.55 -14.76
C LEU A 117 6.20 23.61 -13.39
N MET A 118 5.76 22.79 -12.44
CA MET A 118 6.26 22.82 -11.06
C MET A 118 7.57 22.06 -10.86
N TYR A 119 7.86 21.07 -11.72
CA TYR A 119 8.96 20.13 -11.54
C TYR A 119 9.69 19.86 -12.87
N ALA A 120 10.00 20.94 -13.62
CA ALA A 120 10.54 20.85 -14.98
C ALA A 120 11.78 19.96 -15.10
N ASP A 121 12.69 20.04 -14.12
CA ASP A 121 13.97 19.32 -14.12
C ASP A 121 13.94 17.98 -13.37
N ARG A 122 12.80 17.60 -12.78
CA ARG A 122 12.70 16.37 -11.98
C ARG A 122 12.77 15.14 -12.87
N LYS A 123 13.69 14.24 -12.54
CA LYS A 123 13.84 12.92 -13.16
C LYS A 123 13.61 11.86 -12.10
N ASP A 124 12.47 11.17 -12.18
CA ASP A 124 12.22 9.99 -11.36
C ASP A 124 12.67 8.75 -12.13
N LEU A 125 13.60 8.02 -11.54
CA LEU A 125 14.26 6.86 -12.09
C LEU A 125 14.04 5.66 -11.17
N LEU A 126 13.59 4.54 -11.73
CA LEU A 126 13.58 3.25 -11.07
C LEU A 126 14.73 2.41 -11.64
N TYR A 127 15.53 1.84 -10.74
CA TYR A 127 16.50 0.80 -11.07
C TYR A 127 15.82 -0.55 -10.92
N VAL A 128 15.71 -1.30 -12.01
CA VAL A 128 15.02 -2.59 -12.04
C VAL A 128 15.99 -3.66 -12.47
N THR A 129 16.24 -4.63 -11.59
CA THR A 129 17.16 -5.76 -11.80
C THR A 129 16.46 -7.00 -12.34
N ASP A 130 15.35 -6.82 -13.07
CA ASP A 130 14.43 -7.90 -13.43
C ASP A 130 13.80 -7.67 -14.81
N GLN A 131 13.72 -8.72 -15.63
CA GLN A 131 13.08 -8.68 -16.94
C GLN A 131 11.56 -8.81 -16.90
N ARG A 132 10.95 -8.91 -15.71
CA ARG A 132 9.49 -9.00 -15.55
C ARG A 132 8.79 -7.86 -16.31
N LYS A 133 7.90 -8.27 -17.21
CA LYS A 133 7.07 -7.35 -18.00
C LYS A 133 6.05 -6.66 -17.10
N GLN A 134 5.66 -5.46 -17.49
CA GLN A 134 4.49 -4.81 -16.90
C GLN A 134 3.25 -5.69 -17.10
N ILE A 135 2.50 -5.92 -16.02
CA ILE A 135 1.32 -6.79 -16.01
C ILE A 135 0.06 -5.94 -15.79
N ASN A 136 -0.94 -6.13 -16.63
CA ASN A 136 -2.28 -5.57 -16.42
C ASN A 136 -2.95 -6.30 -15.24
N PRO A 137 -3.44 -5.60 -14.19
CA PRO A 137 -4.15 -6.24 -13.10
C PRO A 137 -5.35 -7.09 -13.54
N MET A 138 -5.99 -6.72 -14.66
CA MET A 138 -7.14 -7.47 -15.19
C MET A 138 -6.78 -8.83 -15.78
N ASP A 139 -5.50 -9.06 -16.10
CA ASP A 139 -5.03 -10.32 -16.68
C ASP A 139 -4.61 -11.32 -15.58
N LYS A 140 -4.61 -10.89 -14.31
CA LYS A 140 -4.27 -11.75 -13.17
C LYS A 140 -5.51 -12.53 -12.71
N PRO A 141 -5.36 -13.78 -12.24
CA PRO A 141 -6.44 -14.43 -11.49
C PRO A 141 -6.78 -13.61 -10.25
N VAL A 142 -8.04 -13.67 -9.81
CA VAL A 142 -8.43 -13.06 -8.54
C VAL A 142 -8.02 -13.96 -7.39
N ASP A 143 -7.26 -13.37 -6.47
CA ASP A 143 -6.84 -13.99 -5.21
C ASP A 143 -7.61 -13.42 -4.02
N THR A 144 -7.60 -14.13 -2.89
CA THR A 144 -8.08 -13.58 -1.61
C THR A 144 -6.90 -13.38 -0.67
N LEU A 145 -6.69 -12.14 -0.23
CA LEU A 145 -5.55 -11.73 0.59
C LEU A 145 -5.99 -11.29 1.99
N ALA A 146 -5.40 -11.86 3.03
CA ALA A 146 -5.47 -11.27 4.36
C ALA A 146 -4.37 -10.20 4.52
N VAL A 147 -4.76 -8.96 4.82
CA VAL A 147 -3.84 -7.87 5.15
C VAL A 147 -3.82 -7.71 6.67
N LEU A 148 -2.70 -8.10 7.28
CA LEU A 148 -2.44 -8.02 8.71
C LEU A 148 -1.63 -6.76 9.01
N GLY A 149 -2.31 -5.73 9.51
CA GLY A 149 -1.70 -4.42 9.74
C GLY A 149 -1.17 -4.21 11.16
N THR A 150 -0.01 -3.57 11.28
CA THR A 150 0.40 -2.86 12.50
C THR A 150 -0.28 -1.50 12.65
N ASN A 151 0.03 -0.80 13.75
CA ASN A 151 -0.52 0.52 14.08
C ASN A 151 0.04 1.67 13.22
N ASN A 152 0.14 1.47 11.92
CA ASN A 152 0.56 2.48 10.95
C ASN A 152 -0.39 2.53 9.75
N HIS A 153 -0.31 3.63 9.00
CA HIS A 153 -1.16 3.90 7.83
C HIS A 153 -0.89 2.97 6.64
N SER A 154 0.21 2.23 6.69
CA SER A 154 0.65 1.31 5.65
C SER A 154 -0.39 0.21 5.39
N SER A 155 -1.09 -0.27 6.42
CA SER A 155 -2.08 -1.34 6.25
C SER A 155 -3.26 -0.94 5.38
N SER A 156 -3.75 0.30 5.51
CA SER A 156 -4.84 0.79 4.68
C SER A 156 -4.41 0.98 3.23
N LEU A 157 -3.17 1.43 3.00
CA LEU A 157 -2.60 1.53 1.65
C LEU A 157 -2.50 0.16 0.98
N GLU A 158 -2.07 -0.86 1.71
CA GLU A 158 -1.99 -2.22 1.17
C GLU A 158 -3.36 -2.79 0.78
N MET A 159 -4.46 -2.38 1.42
CA MET A 159 -5.81 -2.76 0.95
C MET A 159 -6.03 -2.28 -0.48
N VAL A 160 -5.80 -1.00 -0.77
CA VAL A 160 -6.00 -0.42 -2.11
C VAL A 160 -5.03 -1.04 -3.11
N LYS A 161 -3.76 -1.22 -2.73
CA LYS A 161 -2.76 -1.86 -3.60
C LYS A 161 -3.16 -3.30 -3.96
N ALA A 162 -3.59 -4.07 -2.97
CA ALA A 162 -4.01 -5.44 -3.18
C ALA A 162 -5.23 -5.53 -4.10
N ILE A 163 -6.26 -4.74 -3.82
CA ILE A 163 -7.51 -4.76 -4.58
C ILE A 163 -7.28 -4.36 -6.03
N PHE A 164 -6.63 -3.22 -6.26
CA PHE A 164 -6.59 -2.58 -7.56
C PHE A 164 -5.34 -2.88 -8.41
N PHE A 165 -4.21 -3.26 -7.80
CA PHE A 165 -2.96 -3.51 -8.53
C PHE A 165 -2.57 -5.00 -8.53
N LYS A 166 -2.97 -5.74 -7.49
CA LYS A 166 -2.72 -7.19 -7.37
C LYS A 166 -3.93 -8.05 -7.77
N ASN A 167 -5.09 -7.43 -8.00
CA ASN A 167 -6.36 -8.09 -8.34
C ASN A 167 -6.89 -9.01 -7.25
N CYS A 168 -6.84 -8.57 -5.98
CA CYS A 168 -7.32 -9.37 -4.85
C CYS A 168 -8.69 -8.90 -4.34
N THR A 169 -9.44 -9.80 -3.71
CA THR A 169 -10.33 -9.42 -2.60
C THR A 169 -9.53 -9.44 -1.30
N VAL A 170 -9.93 -8.64 -0.30
CA VAL A 170 -9.13 -8.42 0.90
C VAL A 170 -9.93 -8.63 2.18
N VAL A 171 -9.37 -9.40 3.12
CA VAL A 171 -9.76 -9.34 4.54
C VAL A 171 -8.73 -8.50 5.28
N HIS A 172 -9.15 -7.39 5.88
CA HIS A 172 -8.27 -6.55 6.68
C HIS A 172 -8.40 -6.86 8.18
N LYS A 173 -7.25 -6.95 8.84
CA LYS A 173 -7.13 -7.09 10.30
C LYS A 173 -6.19 -6.01 10.80
N SER A 174 -6.73 -4.99 11.47
CA SER A 174 -5.92 -3.89 12.03
C SER A 174 -5.30 -4.23 13.38
N HIS A 175 -4.29 -3.46 13.76
CA HIS A 175 -3.82 -3.44 15.13
C HIS A 175 -4.93 -2.94 16.07
N HIS A 176 -4.99 -3.45 17.31
CA HIS A 176 -6.06 -3.10 18.26
C HIS A 176 -6.11 -1.59 18.57
N LEU A 177 -4.95 -0.92 18.60
CA LEU A 177 -4.86 0.54 18.77
C LEU A 177 -5.49 1.33 17.62
N SER A 178 -5.63 0.72 16.44
CA SER A 178 -6.18 1.36 15.23
C SER A 178 -7.70 1.15 15.08
N ALA A 179 -8.37 0.60 16.09
CA ALA A 179 -9.81 0.30 16.02
C ALA A 179 -10.66 1.54 15.68
N GLU A 180 -10.32 2.71 16.22
CA GLU A 180 -11.06 3.96 15.94
C GLU A 180 -10.84 4.46 14.50
N THR A 181 -9.61 4.40 14.00
CA THR A 181 -9.33 4.74 12.59
C THR A 181 -10.00 3.77 11.64
N ASP A 182 -10.08 2.49 11.99
CA ASP A 182 -10.74 1.46 11.18
C ASP A 182 -12.24 1.69 11.04
N LYS A 183 -12.92 2.21 12.07
CA LYS A 183 -14.33 2.61 11.95
C LYS A 183 -14.52 3.64 10.85
N VAL A 184 -13.59 4.60 10.74
CA VAL A 184 -13.64 5.63 9.69
C VAL A 184 -13.24 5.04 8.33
N TRP A 185 -12.23 4.16 8.29
CA TRP A 185 -11.87 3.46 7.05
C TRP A 185 -13.02 2.61 6.51
N LYS A 186 -13.81 1.96 7.36
CA LYS A 186 -15.01 1.23 6.94
C LYS A 186 -16.02 2.15 6.24
N LYS A 187 -16.27 3.36 6.77
CA LYS A 187 -17.12 4.36 6.10
C LYS A 187 -16.54 4.77 4.74
N ILE A 188 -15.23 5.00 4.69
CA ILE A 188 -14.55 5.42 3.46
C ILE A 188 -14.61 4.33 2.39
N MET A 189 -14.33 3.09 2.78
CA MET A 189 -14.25 1.93 1.91
C MET A 189 -15.58 1.19 1.73
N GLN A 190 -16.68 1.74 2.26
CA GLN A 190 -18.02 1.15 2.18
C GLN A 190 -18.39 0.64 0.78
N PRO A 191 -18.08 1.35 -0.34
CA PRO A 191 -18.37 0.83 -1.68
C PRO A 191 -17.71 -0.52 -1.97
N LEU A 192 -16.48 -0.75 -1.48
CA LEU A 192 -15.78 -2.03 -1.65
C LEU A 192 -16.34 -3.13 -0.75
N ILE A 193 -16.80 -2.75 0.45
CA ILE A 193 -17.42 -3.66 1.40
C ILE A 193 -18.74 -4.19 0.83
N GLU A 194 -19.61 -3.29 0.37
CA GLU A 194 -20.87 -3.65 -0.29
C GLU A 194 -20.66 -4.44 -1.58
N HIS A 195 -19.56 -4.16 -2.29
CA HIS A 195 -19.22 -4.91 -3.48
C HIS A 195 -18.75 -6.34 -3.18
N GLY A 196 -18.28 -6.63 -1.96
CA GLY A 196 -17.67 -7.89 -1.57
C GLY A 196 -16.17 -7.99 -1.93
N ALA A 197 -15.53 -6.85 -2.23
CA ALA A 197 -14.10 -6.79 -2.53
C ALA A 197 -13.23 -6.60 -1.27
N LEU A 198 -13.82 -6.09 -0.18
CA LEU A 198 -13.15 -5.82 1.08
C LEU A 198 -14.03 -6.25 2.26
N SER A 199 -13.42 -6.83 3.28
CA SER A 199 -14.06 -7.05 4.57
C SER A 199 -13.07 -6.78 5.70
N PHE A 200 -13.59 -6.64 6.92
CA PHE A 200 -12.78 -6.37 8.11
C PHE A 200 -13.13 -7.39 9.19
N CYS A 201 -12.11 -7.93 9.85
CA CYS A 201 -12.27 -8.74 11.05
C CYS A 201 -11.76 -8.01 12.29
N ASP A 202 -12.07 -8.54 13.48
CA ASP A 202 -11.63 -7.92 14.72
C ASP A 202 -10.11 -8.05 14.92
N SER A 203 -9.52 -7.12 15.67
CA SER A 203 -8.07 -7.02 15.82
C SER A 203 -7.43 -8.23 16.52
N ASP A 204 -8.19 -9.07 17.21
CA ASP A 204 -7.73 -10.30 17.85
C ASP A 204 -7.76 -11.52 16.90
N GLN A 205 -8.28 -11.37 15.68
CA GLN A 205 -8.48 -12.47 14.73
C GLN A 205 -7.23 -12.87 13.95
N GLY A 206 -6.05 -12.33 14.30
CA GLY A 206 -4.80 -12.60 13.57
C GLY A 206 -4.41 -14.08 13.57
N GLN A 207 -4.51 -14.74 14.73
CA GLN A 207 -4.22 -16.18 14.84
C GLN A 207 -5.24 -17.02 14.05
N ALA A 208 -6.52 -16.64 14.08
CA ALA A 208 -7.56 -17.35 13.34
C ALA A 208 -7.33 -17.27 11.82
N LEU A 209 -6.96 -16.10 11.30
CA LEU A 209 -6.58 -15.95 9.88
C LEU A 209 -5.38 -16.81 9.52
N ASN A 210 -4.38 -16.88 10.40
CA ASN A 210 -3.20 -17.72 10.20
C ASN A 210 -3.57 -19.22 10.15
N LEU A 211 -4.40 -19.70 11.09
CA LEU A 211 -4.86 -21.09 11.12
C LEU A 211 -5.67 -21.46 9.86
N ILE A 212 -6.53 -20.55 9.38
CA ILE A 212 -7.29 -20.76 8.14
C ILE A 212 -6.34 -20.91 6.95
N PHE A 213 -5.31 -20.06 6.87
CA PHE A 213 -4.30 -20.13 5.82
C PHE A 213 -3.47 -21.43 5.88
N GLN A 214 -3.06 -21.85 7.08
CA GLN A 214 -2.35 -23.13 7.31
C GLN A 214 -3.18 -24.34 6.90
N SER A 215 -4.49 -24.30 7.14
CA SER A 215 -5.39 -25.40 6.74
C SER A 215 -5.61 -25.49 5.22
N ALA A 216 -4.93 -24.65 4.44
CA ALA A 216 -5.07 -24.55 2.99
C ALA A 216 -6.53 -24.32 2.55
N ASP A 217 -7.29 -23.54 3.33
CA ASP A 217 -8.64 -23.14 2.94
C ASP A 217 -8.57 -22.36 1.62
N PRO A 218 -9.23 -22.84 0.54
CA PRO A 218 -9.11 -22.24 -0.77
C PRO A 218 -9.65 -20.81 -0.83
N ARG A 219 -10.42 -20.38 0.18
CA ARG A 219 -10.96 -19.02 0.27
C ARG A 219 -9.94 -18.00 0.77
N LEU A 220 -8.76 -18.42 1.24
CA LEU A 220 -7.68 -17.52 1.64
C LEU A 220 -6.37 -17.96 0.98
N THR A 221 -5.97 -17.27 -0.09
CA THR A 221 -4.84 -17.71 -0.92
C THR A 221 -3.51 -17.08 -0.53
N LYS A 222 -3.54 -15.94 0.18
CA LYS A 222 -2.34 -15.17 0.54
C LYS A 222 -2.48 -14.47 1.89
N ILE A 223 -1.34 -14.25 2.55
CA ILE A 223 -1.22 -13.33 3.68
C ILE A 223 -0.16 -12.27 3.34
N SER A 224 -0.51 -11.00 3.58
CA SER A 224 0.42 -9.87 3.59
C SER A 224 0.51 -9.34 5.02
N PHE A 225 1.70 -9.40 5.60
CA PHE A 225 1.96 -8.87 6.92
C PHE A 225 2.76 -7.57 6.82
N ILE A 226 2.38 -6.57 7.61
CA ILE A 226 3.08 -5.29 7.70
C ILE A 226 3.35 -5.05 9.17
N GLY A 227 4.62 -5.06 9.57
CA GLY A 227 4.99 -4.89 10.96
C GLY A 227 6.42 -5.25 11.29
N VAL A 228 6.70 -5.51 12.56
CA VAL A 228 8.06 -5.82 13.01
C VAL A 228 8.51 -7.19 12.52
N ARG A 229 9.82 -7.32 12.23
CA ARG A 229 10.43 -8.57 11.74
C ARG A 229 10.12 -9.79 12.61
N GLY A 230 10.15 -9.66 13.94
CA GLY A 230 9.88 -10.79 14.83
C GLY A 230 8.50 -11.42 14.63
N THR A 231 7.48 -10.62 14.33
CA THR A 231 6.13 -11.13 14.04
C THR A 231 6.07 -11.79 12.66
N ALA A 232 6.77 -11.25 11.66
CA ALA A 232 6.87 -11.88 10.35
C ALA A 232 7.59 -13.23 10.42
N GLU A 233 8.69 -13.32 11.17
CA GLU A 233 9.41 -14.58 11.40
C GLU A 233 8.52 -15.61 12.12
N ALA A 234 7.72 -15.18 13.11
CA ALA A 234 6.76 -16.07 13.76
C ALA A 234 5.68 -16.58 12.79
N ILE A 235 5.17 -15.73 11.89
CA ILE A 235 4.23 -16.14 10.84
C ILE A 235 4.90 -17.10 9.86
N MET A 236 6.13 -16.82 9.43
CA MET A 236 6.88 -17.68 8.51
C MET A 236 7.21 -19.05 9.12
N LEU A 237 7.67 -19.09 10.37
CA LEU A 237 7.96 -20.35 11.08
C LEU A 237 6.72 -21.23 11.25
N ALA A 238 5.54 -20.61 11.27
CA ALA A 238 4.28 -21.31 11.40
C ALA A 238 3.72 -21.78 10.04
N ASN A 239 4.29 -21.38 8.90
CA ASN A 239 3.69 -21.61 7.57
C ASN A 239 4.70 -22.10 6.53
N ASP A 240 4.38 -23.21 5.86
CA ASP A 240 5.14 -23.67 4.69
C ASP A 240 4.83 -22.86 3.41
N THR A 241 3.72 -22.10 3.41
CA THR A 241 3.29 -21.28 2.27
C THR A 241 4.00 -19.92 2.28
N PRO A 242 4.53 -19.44 1.12
CA PRO A 242 5.21 -18.15 1.04
C PRO A 242 4.32 -16.99 1.51
N SER A 243 4.76 -16.27 2.56
CA SER A 243 4.14 -15.01 2.99
C SER A 243 4.93 -13.82 2.44
N ILE A 244 4.24 -12.72 2.15
CA ILE A 244 4.88 -11.45 1.78
C ILE A 244 4.83 -10.55 3.01
N SER A 245 6.01 -10.21 3.54
CA SER A 245 6.13 -9.37 4.73
C SER A 245 6.89 -8.08 4.41
N GLU A 246 6.29 -6.93 4.71
CA GLU A 246 7.02 -5.65 4.78
C GLU A 246 7.44 -5.44 6.24
N CYS A 247 8.73 -5.61 6.50
CA CYS A 247 9.32 -5.49 7.83
C CYS A 247 10.43 -4.45 7.85
N ASP A 248 10.42 -3.63 8.90
CA ASP A 248 11.48 -2.70 9.27
C ASP A 248 11.97 -1.81 8.11
N ASN A 249 11.32 -0.65 7.95
CA ASN A 249 11.75 0.35 6.96
C ASN A 249 13.04 1.05 7.41
N ASN A 250 14.20 0.47 7.12
CA ASN A 250 15.48 1.18 7.18
C ASN A 250 15.81 1.82 5.82
N ASN A 251 14.86 2.58 5.28
CA ASN A 251 14.99 3.23 3.98
C ASN A 251 16.04 4.33 4.06
N THR A 252 17.25 4.05 3.59
CA THR A 252 18.34 5.03 3.51
C THR A 252 18.08 5.97 2.32
N CYS A 253 17.88 7.26 2.59
CA CYS A 253 17.88 8.28 1.54
C CYS A 253 19.33 8.73 1.29
N ILE A 254 19.88 8.40 0.11
CA ILE A 254 21.18 8.90 -0.31
C ILE A 254 20.99 10.24 -1.03
N LEU A 255 21.24 11.34 -0.32
CA LEU A 255 21.33 12.68 -0.92
C LEU A 255 22.71 12.83 -1.59
N SER A 256 22.75 12.77 -2.92
CA SER A 256 23.95 13.11 -3.69
C SER A 256 23.89 14.56 -4.14
N LEU A 257 24.70 15.42 -3.52
CA LEU A 257 24.94 16.80 -3.98
C LEU A 257 25.94 16.76 -5.15
N VAL A 258 25.46 16.98 -6.38
CA VAL A 258 26.33 17.16 -7.53
C VAL A 258 26.75 18.63 -7.59
N LEU A 259 27.92 18.93 -7.06
CA LEU A 259 28.60 20.21 -7.27
C LEU A 259 29.26 20.18 -8.66
N VAL A 260 28.63 20.85 -9.63
CA VAL A 260 29.25 21.10 -10.94
C VAL A 260 30.29 22.22 -10.75
N LEU A 261 31.47 21.85 -10.29
CA LEU A 261 32.67 22.68 -10.41
C LEU A 261 33.80 21.80 -10.92
N GLY A 262 34.40 22.21 -12.03
CA GLY A 262 35.38 21.47 -12.83
C GLY A 262 36.72 21.20 -12.14
N GLN A 263 36.71 20.63 -10.95
CA GLN A 263 37.91 20.11 -10.30
C GLN A 263 37.61 18.73 -9.70
N LYS A 264 38.30 17.72 -10.23
CA LYS A 264 38.35 16.36 -9.69
C LYS A 264 38.86 16.41 -8.24
N LYS A 265 37.96 16.49 -7.26
CA LYS A 265 38.25 16.06 -5.89
C LYS A 265 37.38 14.86 -5.56
N LYS A 266 38.05 13.80 -5.14
CA LYS A 266 37.47 12.52 -4.72
C LYS A 266 36.57 12.81 -3.51
N LEU A 267 35.25 12.73 -3.70
CA LEU A 267 34.29 12.76 -2.60
C LEU A 267 34.35 11.42 -1.88
N SER A 268 34.85 11.43 -0.64
CA SER A 268 34.69 10.32 0.29
C SER A 268 33.32 10.45 0.96
N LEU A 269 32.37 9.60 0.56
CA LEU A 269 31.12 9.39 1.28
C LEU A 269 31.43 8.84 2.67
N LYS A 270 31.02 9.56 3.72
CA LYS A 270 30.84 8.97 5.05
C LYS A 270 29.38 8.55 5.17
N LEU A 271 29.15 7.24 5.22
CA LEU A 271 27.89 6.67 5.66
C LEU A 271 27.76 6.99 7.16
N TYR A 272 26.72 7.75 7.52
CA TYR A 272 26.31 7.85 8.90
C TYR A 272 25.32 6.72 9.13
N GLU A 273 25.78 5.67 9.81
CA GLU A 273 24.87 4.67 10.38
C GLU A 273 24.05 5.36 11.47
N SER A 274 22.72 5.21 11.41
CA SER A 274 21.85 5.61 12.51
C SER A 274 22.31 4.87 13.77
N PRO A 275 22.41 5.54 14.94
CA PRO A 275 22.69 4.84 16.18
C PRO A 275 21.63 3.76 16.38
N GLN A 276 22.10 2.52 16.50
CA GLN A 276 21.25 1.41 16.90
C GLN A 276 20.69 1.74 18.28
N TYR A 277 19.37 1.84 18.40
CA TYR A 277 18.75 1.90 19.72
C TYR A 277 19.00 0.55 20.41
N PRO A 278 19.53 0.54 21.65
CA PRO A 278 19.77 -0.71 22.36
C PRO A 278 18.44 -1.43 22.65
N ASN A 279 18.50 -2.76 22.50
CA ASN A 279 17.41 -3.72 22.75
C ASN A 279 16.76 -3.56 24.13
#